data_AF-A0A7X9GES9-F1
#
_entry.id   AF-A0A7X9GES9-F1
#
_cell.length_a   1.000
_cell.length_b   1.000
_cell.length_c   1.000
_cell.angle_alpha   90.00
_cell.angle_beta   90.00
_cell.angle_gamma   90.00
#
_symmetry.space_group_name_H-M   'P 1'
#
loop_
_entity.id
_entity.type
_entity.pdbx_description
1 polymer ?
#
loop_
_entity_poly.entity_id
_entity_poly.type
_entity_poly.pdbx_seq_one_letter_code
_entity_poly.pdbx_strand_id
1 'polypeptide(L)'
;MFPFRVVSVTPKLPASISRLKELAYDFWFSWTIEAVELFRDIKPDLWRETGHNPVRFLIRISGEELERVAQDDDFLASYRRVFELYD
;
A
#
# COMPACT_ATOMS: atom_id res chain seq x y z
N MET A 1 -9.19 -0.06 34.80
CA MET A 1 -9.48 0.30 33.39
C MET A 1 -8.17 0.74 32.76
N PHE A 2 -7.53 -0.12 31.95
CA PHE A 2 -6.27 0.21 31.30
C PHE A 2 -6.54 1.15 30.12
N PRO A 3 -5.92 2.33 30.03
CA PRO A 3 -6.05 3.17 28.85
C PRO A 3 -5.27 2.52 27.70
N PHE A 4 -5.97 1.98 26.72
CA PHE A 4 -5.35 1.56 25.47
C PHE A 4 -5.04 2.82 24.66
N ARG A 5 -3.76 3.16 24.52
CA ARG A 5 -3.32 4.18 23.55
C ARG A 5 -3.16 3.49 22.20
N VAL A 6 -4.01 3.82 21.24
CA VAL A 6 -3.83 3.42 19.84
C VAL A 6 -2.69 4.25 19.27
N VAL A 7 -1.53 3.64 19.09
CA VAL A 7 -0.40 4.27 18.38
C VAL A 7 -0.57 3.95 16.90
N SER A 8 -1.10 4.90 16.13
CA SER A 8 -1.17 4.80 14.68
C SER A 8 0.21 5.10 14.08
N VAL A 9 1.01 4.05 13.88
CA VAL A 9 2.26 4.16 13.14
C VAL A 9 1.92 4.43 11.68
N THR A 10 2.11 5.67 11.23
CA THR A 10 2.00 5.98 9.81
C THR A 10 3.33 5.61 9.15
N PRO A 11 3.35 4.62 8.23
CA PRO A 11 4.57 4.27 7.52
C PRO A 11 5.06 5.48 6.72
N LYS A 12 6.38 5.76 6.79
CA LYS A 12 7.00 6.78 5.95
C LYS A 12 7.11 6.21 4.54
N LEU A 13 6.22 6.65 3.65
CA LEU A 13 6.25 6.27 2.25
C LEU A 13 7.25 7.16 1.48
N PRO A 14 8.01 6.59 0.52
CA PRO A 14 8.77 7.36 -0.45
C PRO A 14 7.87 8.32 -1.24
N ALA A 15 8.42 9.46 -1.67
CA ALA A 15 7.66 10.49 -2.37
C ALA A 15 7.04 10.00 -3.69
N SER A 16 7.67 9.04 -4.38
CA SER A 16 7.18 8.46 -5.63
C SER A 16 5.92 7.61 -5.47
N ILE A 17 5.70 7.04 -4.28
CA ILE A 17 4.56 6.15 -3.99
C ILE A 17 3.71 6.66 -2.82
N SER A 18 3.82 7.96 -2.49
CA SER A 18 3.17 8.55 -1.31
C SER A 18 1.64 8.44 -1.38
N ARG A 19 1.06 8.49 -2.59
CA ARG A 19 -0.40 8.38 -2.78
C ARG A 19 -0.93 6.95 -2.53
N LEU A 20 -0.08 5.93 -2.36
CA LEU A 20 -0.54 4.60 -1.94
C LEU A 20 -1.35 4.65 -0.64
N LYS A 21 -1.05 5.62 0.23
CA LYS A 21 -1.85 5.88 1.43
C LYS A 21 -3.27 6.29 1.08
N GLU A 22 -3.47 7.18 0.10
CA GLU A 22 -4.82 7.59 -0.33
C GLU A 22 -5.61 6.37 -0.78
N LEU A 23 -5.02 5.57 -1.67
CA LEU A 23 -5.61 4.33 -2.18
C LEU A 23 -5.94 3.32 -1.07
N ALA A 24 -5.08 3.20 -0.05
CA ALA A 24 -5.28 2.27 1.06
C ALA A 24 -6.42 2.68 2.00
N TYR A 25 -6.69 3.98 2.13
CA TYR A 25 -7.75 4.51 3.00
C TYR A 25 -9.06 4.77 2.27
N ASP A 26 -9.05 4.77 0.93
CA ASP A 26 -10.24 4.87 0.10
C ASP A 26 -10.92 3.49 -0.02
N PHE A 27 -12.25 3.44 -0.12
CA PHE A 27 -12.95 2.17 -0.31
C PHE A 27 -12.82 1.63 -1.74
N TRP A 28 -12.47 2.49 -2.70
CA TRP A 28 -12.32 2.18 -4.11
C TRP A 28 -11.40 0.97 -4.38
N PHE A 29 -10.33 0.77 -3.59
CA PHE A 29 -9.43 -0.38 -3.79
C PHE A 29 -10.16 -1.72 -3.75
N SER A 30 -11.25 -1.82 -2.98
CA SER A 30 -11.97 -3.08 -2.79
C SER A 30 -12.82 -3.48 -4.01
N TRP A 31 -13.05 -2.55 -4.95
CA TRP A 31 -13.89 -2.73 -6.13
C TRP A 31 -13.06 -2.75 -7.42
N THR A 32 -11.75 -2.53 -7.31
CA THR A 32 -10.83 -2.43 -8.43
C THR A 32 -9.74 -3.48 -8.31
N ILE A 33 -9.70 -4.41 -9.26
CA ILE A 33 -8.75 -5.53 -9.25
C ILE A 33 -7.32 -5.01 -9.39
N GLU A 34 -7.12 -3.98 -10.22
CA GLU A 34 -5.82 -3.37 -10.48
C GLU A 34 -5.22 -2.78 -9.20
N ALA A 35 -6.03 -2.20 -8.31
CA ALA A 35 -5.57 -1.72 -7.01
C ALA A 35 -5.15 -2.87 -6.09
N VAL A 36 -5.88 -3.99 -6.10
CA VAL A 36 -5.53 -5.19 -5.32
C VAL A 36 -4.24 -5.84 -5.83
N GLU A 37 -4.08 -5.95 -7.15
CA GLU A 37 -2.86 -6.47 -7.76
C GLU A 37 -1.68 -5.55 -7.44
N LEU A 38 -1.86 -4.23 -7.41
CA LEU A 38 -0.82 -3.29 -7.00
C LEU A 38 -0.23 -3.62 -5.62
N PHE A 39 -1.07 -3.86 -4.61
CA PHE A 39 -0.58 -4.24 -3.27
C PHE A 39 -0.01 -5.66 -3.23
N ARG A 40 -0.54 -6.57 -4.06
CA ARG A 40 -0.05 -7.95 -4.17
C ARG A 40 1.36 -7.99 -4.77
N ASP A 41 1.61 -7.23 -5.83
CA ASP A 41 2.88 -7.22 -6.58
C ASP A 41 4.05 -6.76 -5.72
N ILE A 42 3.81 -5.86 -4.77
CA ILE A 42 4.83 -5.39 -3.82
C ILE A 42 5.39 -6.56 -3.00
N LYS A 43 4.50 -7.31 -2.34
CA LYS A 43 4.89 -8.43 -1.48
C LYS A 43 3.72 -9.41 -1.29
N PRO A 44 3.61 -10.47 -2.11
CA PRO A 44 2.43 -11.34 -2.14
C PRO A 44 2.26 -12.18 -0.87
N ASP A 45 3.34 -12.51 -0.17
CA ASP A 45 3.29 -13.20 1.12
C ASP A 45 2.68 -12.30 2.20
N LEU A 46 3.18 -11.07 2.32
CA LEU A 46 2.69 -10.09 3.29
C LEU A 46 1.24 -9.66 2.99
N TRP A 47 0.87 -9.58 1.71
CA TRP A 47 -0.49 -9.29 1.27
C TRP A 47 -1.49 -10.34 1.78
N ARG A 48 -1.12 -11.63 1.70
CA ARG A 48 -1.92 -12.74 2.24
C ARG A 48 -1.97 -12.71 3.76
N GLU A 49 -0.84 -12.50 4.43
CA GLU A 49 -0.76 -12.43 5.90
C GLU A 49 -1.58 -11.29 6.50
N THR A 50 -1.69 -10.17 5.77
CA THR A 50 -2.46 -9.00 6.21
C THR A 50 -3.96 -9.13 5.93
N GLY A 51 -4.37 -10.22 5.26
CA GLY A 51 -5.76 -10.50 4.93
C GLY A 51 -6.31 -9.57 3.84
N HIS A 52 -5.47 -9.21 2.87
CA HIS A 52 -5.81 -8.28 1.79
C HIS A 52 -6.24 -6.89 2.29
N ASN A 53 -5.66 -6.45 3.41
CA ASN A 53 -5.93 -5.14 3.98
C ASN A 53 -4.76 -4.18 3.66
N PRO A 54 -4.97 -3.17 2.78
CA PRO A 54 -3.90 -2.27 2.33
C PRO A 54 -3.34 -1.40 3.46
N VAL A 55 -4.17 -0.99 4.42
CA VAL A 55 -3.69 -0.24 5.59
C VAL A 55 -2.75 -1.10 6.44
N ARG A 56 -3.16 -2.34 6.76
CA ARG A 56 -2.30 -3.27 7.53
C ARG A 56 -1.04 -3.64 6.77
N PHE A 57 -1.13 -3.77 5.45
CA PHE A 57 0.01 -4.03 4.58
C PHE A 57 1.05 -2.92 4.68
N LEU A 58 0.63 -1.65 4.48
CA LEU A 58 1.54 -0.51 4.55
C LEU A 58 2.18 -0.32 5.93
N ILE A 59 1.48 -0.66 7.01
CA ILE A 59 2.05 -0.59 8.38
C ILE A 59 3.12 -1.66 8.62
N ARG A 60 3.03 -2.80 7.92
CA ARG A 60 3.82 -4.01 8.22
C ARG A 60 4.99 -4.22 7.27
N ILE A 61 4.94 -3.63 6.09
CA ILE A 61 6.04 -3.63 5.13
C ILE A 61 7.23 -2.83 5.66
N SER A 62 8.46 -3.29 5.40
CA SER A 62 9.67 -2.57 5.78
C SER A 62 9.91 -1.38 4.85
N GLY A 63 10.57 -0.34 5.39
CA GLY A 63 10.96 0.83 4.59
C GLY A 63 11.88 0.49 3.41
N GLU A 64 12.77 -0.49 3.58
CA GLU A 64 13.68 -0.96 2.52
C GLU A 64 12.94 -1.58 1.33
N GLU A 65 11.89 -2.37 1.58
CA GLU A 65 11.07 -2.94 0.49
C GLU A 65 10.26 -1.85 -0.22
N LEU A 66 9.74 -0.88 0.53
CA LEU A 66 9.06 0.27 -0.05
C LEU A 66 10.01 1.10 -0.93
N GLU A 67 11.26 1.31 -0.51
CA GLU A 67 12.27 1.98 -1.31
C GLU A 67 12.65 1.18 -2.57
N ARG A 68 12.81 -0.14 -2.44
CA ARG A 68 13.06 -1.04 -3.58
C ARG A 68 11.96 -0.94 -4.63
N VAL A 69 10.70 -1.03 -4.19
CA VAL A 69 9.51 -0.94 -5.06
C VAL A 69 9.36 0.48 -5.63
N ALA A 70 9.70 1.50 -4.86
CA ALA A 70 9.68 2.89 -5.32
C ALA A 70 10.74 3.21 -6.39
N GLN A 71 11.72 2.33 -6.58
CA GLN A 71 12.75 2.40 -7.64
C GLN A 71 12.48 1.44 -8.80
N ASP A 72 11.44 0.60 -8.70
CA ASP A 72 11.09 -0.37 -9.72
C ASP A 72 10.21 0.29 -10.81
N ASP A 73 10.74 0.39 -12.02
CA ASP A 73 10.06 1.05 -13.15
C ASP A 73 8.77 0.32 -13.58
N ASP A 74 8.74 -1.01 -13.50
CA ASP A 74 7.56 -1.82 -13.84
C ASP A 74 6.45 -1.58 -12.82
N PHE A 75 6.80 -1.53 -11.53
CA PHE A 75 5.85 -1.17 -10.48
C PHE A 75 5.33 0.27 -10.66
N LEU A 76 6.22 1.24 -10.92
CA LEU A 76 5.82 2.63 -11.13
C LEU A 76 4.90 2.79 -12.35
N ALA A 77 5.07 1.98 -13.39
CA ALA A 77 4.15 1.96 -14.53
C ALA A 77 2.76 1.45 -14.15
N SER A 78 2.67 0.35 -13.41
CA SER A 78 1.39 -0.17 -12.88
C SER A 78 0.74 0.81 -11.91
N TYR A 79 1.53 1.43 -11.03
CA TYR A 79 1.09 2.48 -10.12
C TYR A 79 0.45 3.65 -10.88
N ARG A 80 1.13 4.20 -11.89
CA ARG A 80 0.58 5.29 -12.72
C ARG A 80 -0.75 4.90 -13.35
N ARG A 81 -0.86 3.70 -13.94
CA ARG A 81 -2.10 3.21 -14.54
C ARG A 81 -3.24 3.12 -13.51
N VAL A 82 -2.98 2.64 -12.30
CA VAL A 82 -4.00 2.57 -11.25
C VAL A 82 -4.47 3.97 -10.86
N PHE A 83 -3.54 4.94 -10.75
CA PHE A 83 -3.91 6.31 -10.42
C PHE A 83 -4.64 7.02 -11.56
N GLU A 84 -4.36 6.71 -12.83
CA GLU A 84 -5.16 7.17 -13.98
C GLU A 84 -6.62 6.65 -13.96
N LEU A 85 -6.87 5.49 -13.33
CA LEU A 85 -8.21 4.96 -13.14
C LEU A 85 -8.90 5.51 -11.87
N TYR A 86 -8.11 6.02 -10.92
CA TYR A 86 -8.59 6.54 -9.64
C TYR A 86 -8.96 8.02 -9.72
N ASP A 87 -8.20 8.82 -10.50
CA ASP A 87 -8.47 10.23 -10.80
C ASP A 87 -9.60 10.39 -11.84
#